data_AF-A0A9N8KC38-F1
#
_entry.id   AF-A0A9N8KC38-F1
#
_cell.length_a   1.000
_cell.length_b   1.000
_cell.length_c   1.000
_cell.angle_alpha   90.00
_cell.angle_beta   90.00
_cell.angle_gamma   90.00
#
_symmetry.space_group_name_H-M   'P 1'
#
loop_
_entity.id
_entity.type
_entity.pdbx_description
1 polymer ?
#
loop_
_entity_poly.entity_id
_entity_poly.type
_entity_poly.pdbx_seq_one_letter_code
_entity_poly.pdbx_strand_id
1 'polypeptide(L)'
;PSSLANATMTSSVDLAVNPGQAETSQGDETKNANVTVWDTESDISKNPKRTSWFVIFASALANFSDGYQNNLEASILLLPQRPWKGVTRGPIQVLTSTLMATSAAPICTAIYLITLTATNNNLRTAFHAIYSISIFLPLFVAVLRFRMRDGLLFRRNNFKARTSPPYLLVLKRYGWRLLGTSSAFFVYDFINFPNGIMSAAIINNVVPGKDVRQTAIWQFILALLAVPGPIVGSWLCNRIGRRWTGIAGWTGYIILGFIIGGCYTHLTTHAIAAFVVLYGLMQSFGHMGPGATIGLMSVELYPTAVRGVSYGVSAAFGKAGAAIGTQVFTPIRDACGPASTFYLLSGLSVLGAGIYYLLPEGRDIDLAAEDESFKIYLRSEGFELDKVQQ
;
A
#
# COMPACT_ATOMS: atom_id res chain seq x y z
N PRO A 1 -41.04 -40.15 -49.55
CA PRO A 1 -40.47 -41.26 -50.35
C PRO A 1 -39.09 -40.85 -50.87
N SER A 2 -38.06 -41.11 -50.06
CA SER A 2 -36.73 -40.51 -50.12
C SER A 2 -35.76 -41.35 -50.95
N SER A 3 -35.18 -40.78 -52.00
CA SER A 3 -34.28 -41.49 -52.91
C SER A 3 -32.89 -40.85 -53.00
N LEU A 4 -31.90 -41.73 -52.78
CA LEU A 4 -30.61 -41.85 -53.50
C LEU A 4 -29.56 -40.73 -53.30
N ALA A 5 -28.25 -40.96 -53.30
CA ALA A 5 -27.36 -42.12 -53.23
C ALA A 5 -25.91 -41.58 -53.26
N ASN A 6 -24.95 -42.33 -52.67
CA ASN A 6 -23.50 -42.39 -53.02
C ASN A 6 -22.65 -41.09 -52.95
N ALA A 7 -21.32 -41.07 -52.89
CA ALA A 7 -20.24 -41.90 -52.36
C ALA A 7 -18.95 -41.07 -52.63
N THR A 8 -17.98 -41.09 -51.71
CA THR A 8 -16.51 -40.98 -51.92
C THR A 8 -15.84 -39.87 -52.77
N MET A 9 -14.89 -39.19 -52.09
CA MET A 9 -13.49 -38.87 -52.46
C MET A 9 -13.10 -37.64 -53.34
N THR A 10 -12.03 -36.96 -52.85
CA THR A 10 -10.95 -36.20 -53.56
C THR A 10 -11.36 -34.85 -54.21
N SER A 11 -10.58 -33.77 -54.27
CA SER A 11 -9.15 -33.43 -54.04
C SER A 11 -8.98 -31.88 -53.99
N SER A 12 -7.75 -31.42 -53.66
CA SER A 12 -7.06 -30.17 -54.10
C SER A 12 -7.70 -28.80 -53.80
N VAL A 13 -7.16 -27.95 -52.91
CA VAL A 13 -5.98 -27.07 -53.08
C VAL A 13 -6.09 -26.17 -54.33
N ASP A 14 -6.50 -24.90 -54.19
CA ASP A 14 -5.60 -23.73 -54.24
C ASP A 14 -6.29 -22.36 -54.14
N LEU A 15 -5.55 -21.44 -53.52
CA LEU A 15 -5.50 -19.97 -53.54
C LEU A 15 -6.36 -19.19 -54.56
N ALA A 16 -7.02 -18.10 -54.11
CA ALA A 16 -6.67 -16.71 -54.49
C ALA A 16 -7.77 -15.66 -54.18
N VAL A 17 -7.35 -14.61 -53.47
CA VAL A 17 -7.55 -13.17 -53.76
C VAL A 17 -8.98 -12.55 -53.74
N ASN A 18 -9.13 -11.59 -52.82
CA ASN A 18 -10.18 -10.58 -52.64
C ASN A 18 -10.03 -9.46 -53.71
N PRO A 19 -11.07 -8.80 -54.24
CA PRO A 19 -11.50 -7.50 -53.67
C PRO A 19 -12.96 -7.05 -53.96
N GLY A 20 -13.45 -6.02 -53.27
CA GLY A 20 -14.48 -5.11 -53.82
C GLY A 20 -15.54 -4.62 -52.83
N GLN A 21 -15.48 -3.33 -52.50
CA GLN A 21 -16.45 -2.58 -51.69
C GLN A 21 -17.73 -2.20 -52.47
N ALA A 22 -18.87 -2.11 -51.77
CA ALA A 22 -20.06 -1.23 -51.96
C ALA A 22 -21.29 -1.95 -51.37
N GLU A 23 -22.31 -1.38 -50.73
CA GLU A 23 -22.72 -0.03 -50.34
C GLU A 23 -23.89 -0.21 -49.33
N THR A 24 -23.97 0.72 -48.38
CA THR A 24 -25.17 1.23 -47.66
C THR A 24 -26.46 0.39 -47.49
N SER A 25 -26.95 0.27 -46.25
CA SER A 25 -28.18 0.97 -45.78
C SER A 25 -28.57 0.56 -44.35
N GLN A 26 -29.22 1.51 -43.68
CA GLN A 26 -29.58 1.56 -42.25
C GLN A 26 -30.52 0.44 -41.80
N GLY A 27 -30.34 0.00 -40.55
CA GLY A 27 -31.28 -0.85 -39.82
C GLY A 27 -31.01 -0.79 -38.33
N ASP A 28 -31.88 -0.09 -37.62
CA ASP A 28 -31.94 0.09 -36.18
C ASP A 28 -32.05 -1.27 -35.47
N GLU A 29 -31.07 -1.64 -34.65
CA GLU A 29 -31.21 -2.75 -33.71
C GLU A 29 -30.56 -2.40 -32.36
N THR A 30 -31.45 -2.14 -31.41
CA THR A 30 -31.31 -2.17 -29.96
C THR A 30 -30.51 -3.39 -29.48
N LYS A 31 -29.18 -3.32 -29.54
CA LYS A 31 -28.33 -4.29 -28.83
C LYS A 31 -28.19 -3.87 -27.38
N ASN A 32 -29.00 -4.50 -26.55
CA ASN A 32 -28.75 -4.77 -25.15
C ASN A 32 -27.25 -5.09 -24.97
N ALA A 33 -26.49 -4.08 -24.56
CA ALA A 33 -25.14 -4.28 -24.07
C ALA A 33 -25.28 -4.98 -22.72
N ASN A 34 -25.38 -6.31 -22.76
CA ASN A 34 -25.00 -7.15 -21.65
C ASN A 34 -23.52 -6.85 -21.39
N VAL A 35 -23.26 -5.86 -20.55
CA VAL A 35 -21.97 -5.58 -19.95
C VAL A 35 -21.73 -6.71 -18.96
N THR A 36 -21.25 -7.84 -19.47
CA THR A 36 -20.60 -8.84 -18.64
C THR A 36 -19.31 -8.21 -18.16
N VAL A 37 -19.39 -7.60 -16.96
CA VAL A 37 -18.26 -7.45 -16.06
C VAL A 37 -17.48 -8.76 -16.17
N TRP A 38 -16.25 -8.66 -16.69
CA TRP A 38 -15.32 -9.76 -16.93
C TRP A 38 -15.70 -11.03 -16.16
N ASP A 39 -15.94 -12.13 -16.87
CA ASP A 39 -15.96 -13.47 -16.28
C ASP A 39 -14.57 -13.74 -15.67
N THR A 40 -14.32 -13.18 -14.48
CA THR A 40 -12.96 -12.93 -13.98
C THR A 40 -12.33 -14.18 -13.38
N GLU A 41 -13.06 -15.29 -13.33
CA GLU A 41 -12.55 -16.59 -12.88
C GLU A 41 -12.53 -17.62 -14.01
N SER A 42 -13.57 -17.66 -14.84
CA SER A 42 -13.66 -18.68 -15.90
C SER A 42 -12.76 -18.38 -17.10
N ASP A 43 -12.56 -17.10 -17.47
CA ASP A 43 -11.69 -16.73 -18.60
C ASP A 43 -10.21 -16.60 -18.21
N ILE A 44 -9.90 -16.33 -16.94
CA ILE A 44 -8.52 -16.38 -16.43
C ILE A 44 -8.00 -17.83 -16.44
N SER A 45 -8.87 -18.82 -16.14
CA SER A 45 -8.51 -20.23 -16.18
C SER A 45 -8.24 -20.76 -17.60
N LYS A 46 -8.88 -20.17 -18.63
CA LYS A 46 -8.84 -20.67 -20.01
C LYS A 46 -7.63 -20.18 -20.82
N ASN A 47 -6.97 -19.10 -20.40
CA ASN A 47 -5.76 -18.59 -21.08
C ASN A 47 -4.85 -17.79 -20.13
N PRO A 48 -3.94 -18.44 -19.37
CA PRO A 48 -3.01 -17.76 -18.45
C PRO A 48 -1.95 -16.87 -19.15
N LYS A 49 -1.93 -16.80 -20.49
CA LYS A 49 -0.89 -16.14 -21.29
C LYS A 49 -1.13 -14.65 -21.58
N ARG A 50 -2.15 -14.01 -21.00
CA ARG A 50 -2.51 -12.62 -21.33
C ARG A 50 -2.27 -11.58 -20.25
N THR A 51 -1.63 -11.95 -19.13
CA THR A 51 -0.94 -10.95 -18.31
C THR A 51 0.32 -10.55 -19.07
N SER A 52 0.37 -9.31 -19.57
CA SER A 52 1.55 -8.83 -20.29
C SER A 52 2.74 -8.87 -19.34
N TRP A 53 3.74 -9.72 -19.64
CA TRP A 53 5.01 -9.79 -18.89
C TRP A 53 5.62 -8.41 -18.65
N PHE A 54 5.41 -7.48 -19.58
CA PHE A 54 5.76 -6.08 -19.45
C PHE A 54 5.13 -5.40 -18.22
N VAL A 55 3.84 -5.59 -17.97
CA VAL A 55 3.14 -4.98 -16.82
C VAL A 55 3.68 -5.55 -15.51
N ILE A 56 3.90 -6.88 -15.45
CA ILE A 56 4.49 -7.52 -14.27
C ILE A 56 5.88 -6.93 -13.98
N PHE A 57 6.74 -6.87 -15.01
CA PHE A 57 8.10 -6.37 -14.88
C PHE A 57 8.13 -4.87 -14.51
N ALA A 58 7.29 -4.05 -15.14
CA ALA A 58 7.17 -2.63 -14.84
C ALA A 58 6.68 -2.39 -13.41
N SER A 59 5.67 -3.13 -12.95
CA SER A 59 5.19 -3.07 -11.56
C SER A 59 6.25 -3.53 -10.57
N ALA A 60 7.03 -4.57 -10.89
CA ALA A 60 8.13 -5.02 -10.04
C ALA A 60 9.22 -3.94 -9.88
N LEU A 61 9.61 -3.28 -10.98
CA LEU A 61 10.56 -2.17 -10.93
C LEU A 61 10.03 -0.97 -10.13
N ALA A 62 8.75 -0.63 -10.31
CA ALA A 62 8.11 0.43 -9.55
C ALA A 62 8.11 0.13 -8.04
N ASN A 63 7.76 -1.10 -7.65
CA ASN A 63 7.78 -1.55 -6.26
C ASN A 63 9.20 -1.58 -5.66
N PHE A 64 10.21 -1.96 -6.45
CA PHE A 64 11.61 -1.91 -6.03
C PHE A 64 12.05 -0.46 -5.74
N SER A 65 11.65 0.48 -6.61
CA SER A 65 11.91 1.92 -6.40
C SER A 65 11.22 2.47 -5.15
N ASP A 66 9.94 2.13 -4.94
CA ASP A 66 9.17 2.51 -3.75
C ASP A 66 9.84 2.02 -2.46
N GLY A 67 10.27 0.75 -2.44
CA GLY A 67 11.00 0.18 -1.31
C GLY A 67 12.28 0.96 -0.99
N TYR A 68 13.07 1.34 -1.99
CA TYR A 68 14.28 2.13 -1.77
C TYR A 68 13.97 3.53 -1.21
N GLN A 69 12.98 4.22 -1.76
CA GLN A 69 12.62 5.59 -1.34
C GLN A 69 12.09 5.63 0.10
N ASN A 70 11.21 4.69 0.47
CA ASN A 70 10.66 4.60 1.81
C ASN A 70 11.75 4.40 2.88
N ASN A 71 12.76 3.57 2.59
CA ASN A 71 13.91 3.36 3.47
C ASN A 71 14.78 4.62 3.60
N LEU A 72 15.01 5.30 2.48
CA LEU A 72 15.83 6.51 2.43
C LEU A 72 15.19 7.66 3.22
N GLU A 73 13.91 7.94 2.97
CA GLU A 73 13.16 9.01 3.63
C GLU A 73 13.12 8.83 5.15
N ALA A 74 12.78 7.63 5.60
CA ALA A 74 12.70 7.28 7.02
C ALA A 74 14.02 7.53 7.75
N SER A 75 15.16 7.26 7.10
CA SER A 75 16.48 7.47 7.71
C SER A 75 16.96 8.93 7.71
N ILE A 76 16.58 9.73 6.70
CA ILE A 76 17.06 11.11 6.53
C ILE A 76 16.24 12.12 7.35
N LEU A 77 14.91 11.98 7.37
CA LEU A 77 14.01 12.97 7.97
C LEU A 77 14.18 13.14 9.48
N LEU A 78 14.70 12.11 10.16
CA LEU A 78 14.97 12.12 11.59
C LEU A 78 16.40 12.57 11.95
N LEU A 79 17.22 12.93 10.97
CA LEU A 79 18.53 13.53 11.25
C LEU A 79 18.33 14.97 11.73
N PRO A 80 19.00 15.40 12.82
CA PRO A 80 18.92 16.77 13.33
C PRO A 80 19.64 17.75 12.38
N GLN A 81 19.03 18.04 11.23
CA GLN A 81 19.57 18.94 10.20
C GLN A 81 19.02 20.37 10.31
N ARG A 82 18.06 20.64 11.20
CA ARG A 82 17.44 21.97 11.34
C ARG A 82 17.26 22.36 12.82
N PRO A 83 17.27 23.67 13.15
CA PRO A 83 17.15 24.18 14.53
C PRO A 83 15.79 23.92 15.20
N TRP A 84 14.89 23.15 14.58
CA TRP A 84 13.64 22.75 15.19
C TRP A 84 13.95 21.73 16.29
N LYS A 85 13.86 22.18 17.55
CA LYS A 85 13.96 21.37 18.76
C LYS A 85 13.25 20.02 18.59
N GLY A 86 13.75 18.95 19.21
CA GLY A 86 13.27 17.56 19.09
C GLY A 86 11.78 17.28 19.33
N VAL A 87 10.98 18.31 19.60
CA VAL A 87 9.52 18.32 19.82
C VAL A 87 8.71 18.15 18.52
N THR A 88 9.26 18.32 17.31
CA THR A 88 8.47 18.24 16.06
C THR A 88 8.84 17.09 15.12
N ARG A 89 9.76 16.19 15.53
CA ARG A 89 10.26 15.10 14.66
C ARG A 89 9.17 14.11 14.21
N GLY A 90 8.29 13.73 15.14
CA GLY A 90 7.19 12.80 14.90
C GLY A 90 6.21 13.31 13.84
N PRO A 91 5.56 14.47 14.07
CA PRO A 91 4.59 15.03 13.12
C PRO A 91 5.16 15.20 11.72
N ILE A 92 6.40 15.69 11.58
CA ILE A 92 7.02 15.93 10.26
C ILE A 92 7.11 14.62 9.47
N GLN A 93 7.62 13.55 10.08
CA GLN A 93 7.73 12.27 9.39
C GLN A 93 6.37 11.70 8.99
N VAL A 94 5.34 11.81 9.84
CA VAL A 94 3.98 11.35 9.50
C VAL A 94 3.42 12.13 8.33
N LEU A 95 3.62 13.45 8.31
CA LEU A 95 3.14 14.31 7.24
C LEU A 95 3.87 14.05 5.91
N THR A 96 5.17 13.77 5.95
CA THR A 96 5.94 13.51 4.71
C THR A 96 5.77 12.08 4.19
N SER A 97 5.52 11.10 5.05
CA SER A 97 5.38 9.69 4.64
C SER A 97 3.91 9.28 4.53
N THR A 98 3.23 9.11 5.67
CA THR A 98 1.87 8.57 5.75
C THR A 98 0.84 9.47 5.09
N LEU A 99 0.86 10.79 5.34
CA LEU A 99 -0.10 11.70 4.72
C LEU A 99 0.11 11.77 3.20
N MET A 100 1.36 11.84 2.74
CA MET A 100 1.69 11.79 1.31
C MET A 100 1.13 10.51 0.67
N ALA A 101 1.45 9.34 1.22
CA ALA A 101 0.96 8.05 0.71
C ALA A 101 -0.58 7.94 0.73
N THR A 102 -1.23 8.45 1.78
CA THR A 102 -2.69 8.40 1.92
C THR A 102 -3.37 9.36 0.94
N SER A 103 -2.82 10.55 0.74
CA SER A 103 -3.35 11.55 -0.21
C SER A 103 -3.14 11.16 -1.67
N ALA A 104 -2.16 10.29 -1.97
CA ALA A 104 -1.97 9.77 -3.31
C ALA A 104 -3.17 8.94 -3.80
N ALA A 105 -3.84 8.21 -2.91
CA ALA A 105 -5.01 7.40 -3.27
C ALA A 105 -6.16 8.22 -3.90
N PRO A 106 -6.71 9.27 -3.25
CA PRO A 106 -7.76 10.08 -3.86
C PRO A 106 -7.28 10.84 -5.11
N ILE A 107 -6.01 11.26 -5.17
CA ILE A 107 -5.45 11.89 -6.38
C ILE A 107 -5.46 10.92 -7.56
N CYS A 108 -4.97 9.68 -7.36
CA CYS A 108 -4.98 8.65 -8.39
C CYS A 108 -6.40 8.28 -8.83
N THR A 109 -7.34 8.15 -7.89
CA THR A 109 -8.74 7.86 -8.22
C THR A 109 -9.43 9.04 -8.92
N ALA A 110 -9.06 10.30 -8.61
CA ALA A 110 -9.55 11.46 -9.33
C ALA A 110 -9.03 11.49 -10.78
N ILE A 111 -7.74 11.21 -11.00
CA ILE A 111 -7.17 11.09 -12.35
C ILE A 111 -7.89 9.97 -13.13
N TYR A 112 -8.17 8.83 -12.48
CA TYR A 112 -8.97 7.77 -13.07
C TYR A 112 -10.37 8.21 -13.47
N LEU A 113 -11.09 8.94 -12.60
CA LEU A 113 -12.43 9.45 -12.89
C LEU A 113 -12.45 10.48 -14.04
N ILE A 114 -11.47 11.39 -14.07
CA ILE A 114 -11.34 12.40 -15.12
C ILE A 114 -11.10 11.72 -16.47
N THR A 115 -10.16 10.77 -16.53
CA THR A 115 -9.85 10.04 -17.77
C THR A 115 -11.00 9.14 -18.22
N LEU A 116 -11.72 8.50 -17.30
CA LEU A 116 -12.89 7.68 -17.61
C LEU A 116 -14.04 8.54 -18.18
N THR A 117 -14.27 9.71 -17.60
CA THR A 117 -15.30 10.66 -18.08
C THR A 117 -14.92 11.25 -19.45
N ALA A 118 -13.66 11.63 -19.64
CA ALA A 118 -13.17 12.19 -20.90
C ALA A 118 -13.20 11.19 -22.06
N THR A 119 -13.16 9.89 -21.78
CA THR A 119 -13.15 8.81 -22.77
C THR A 119 -14.51 8.16 -22.97
N ASN A 120 -15.59 8.76 -22.44
CA ASN A 120 -16.96 8.22 -22.50
C ASN A 120 -17.01 6.75 -22.04
N ASN A 121 -16.41 6.44 -20.89
CA ASN A 121 -16.32 5.10 -20.31
C ASN A 121 -15.54 4.06 -21.14
N ASN A 122 -14.70 4.49 -22.11
CA ASN A 122 -13.81 3.57 -22.81
C ASN A 122 -12.59 3.20 -21.95
N LEU A 123 -12.69 2.05 -21.29
CA LEU A 123 -11.67 1.54 -20.36
C LEU A 123 -10.28 1.39 -20.99
N ARG A 124 -10.18 1.03 -22.28
CA ARG A 124 -8.88 0.84 -22.94
C ARG A 124 -8.14 2.16 -23.13
N THR A 125 -8.86 3.19 -23.56
CA THR A 125 -8.30 4.52 -23.75
C THR A 125 -8.00 5.18 -22.40
N ALA A 126 -8.91 5.03 -21.43
CA ALA A 126 -8.70 5.50 -20.06
C ALA A 126 -7.43 4.89 -19.44
N PHE A 127 -7.23 3.57 -19.59
CA PHE A 127 -6.04 2.88 -19.09
C PHE A 127 -4.74 3.52 -19.59
N HIS A 128 -4.58 3.71 -20.91
CA HIS A 128 -3.38 4.34 -21.44
C HIS A 128 -3.23 5.80 -21.00
N ALA A 129 -4.34 6.57 -20.96
CA ALA A 129 -4.32 7.96 -20.54
C ALA A 129 -3.83 8.13 -19.09
N ILE A 130 -4.25 7.27 -18.17
CA ILE A 130 -3.83 7.31 -16.76
C ILE A 130 -2.33 7.11 -16.64
N TYR A 131 -1.76 6.11 -17.33
CA TYR A 131 -0.31 5.87 -17.31
C TYR A 131 0.47 7.03 -17.92
N SER A 132 -0.04 7.64 -19.01
CA SER A 132 0.58 8.82 -19.62
C SER A 132 0.57 10.04 -18.70
N ILE A 133 -0.50 10.27 -17.94
CA ILE A 133 -0.56 11.37 -16.96
C ILE A 133 0.35 11.09 -15.76
N SER A 134 0.38 9.83 -15.31
CA SER A 134 1.13 9.43 -14.11
C SER A 134 2.64 9.54 -14.25
N ILE A 135 3.19 9.51 -15.47
CA ILE A 135 4.65 9.61 -15.70
C ILE A 135 5.20 11.02 -15.47
N PHE A 136 4.35 12.04 -15.56
CA PHE A 136 4.77 13.44 -15.49
C PHE A 136 5.34 13.82 -14.12
N LEU A 137 4.67 13.40 -13.04
CA LEU A 137 5.08 13.74 -11.67
C LEU A 137 6.43 13.10 -11.28
N PRO A 138 6.68 11.79 -11.50
CA PRO A 138 7.99 11.19 -11.27
C PRO A 138 9.10 11.82 -12.11
N LEU A 139 8.85 12.15 -13.38
CA LEU A 139 9.84 12.82 -14.23
C LEU A 139 10.22 14.20 -13.69
N PHE A 140 9.22 14.98 -13.27
CA PHE A 140 9.44 16.28 -12.65
C PHE A 140 10.27 16.17 -11.36
N VAL A 141 9.93 15.23 -10.48
CA VAL A 141 10.68 14.98 -9.23
C VAL A 141 12.10 14.49 -9.53
N ALA A 142 12.30 13.65 -10.55
CA ALA A 142 13.62 13.17 -10.94
C ALA A 142 14.54 14.33 -11.34
N VAL A 143 14.03 15.32 -12.10
CA VAL A 143 14.78 16.54 -12.47
C VAL A 143 15.19 17.33 -11.22
N LEU A 144 14.30 17.50 -10.25
CA LEU A 144 14.61 18.18 -8.99
C LEU A 144 15.65 17.42 -8.16
N ARG A 145 15.59 16.08 -8.19
CA ARG A 145 16.47 15.20 -7.42
C ARG A 145 17.93 15.29 -7.84
N PHE A 146 18.21 15.55 -9.13
CA PHE A 146 19.59 15.79 -9.61
C PHE A 146 20.28 16.99 -8.96
N ARG A 147 19.53 17.90 -8.31
CA ARG A 147 20.06 19.09 -7.64
C ARG A 147 20.21 18.95 -6.12
N MET A 148 19.79 17.84 -5.52
CA MET A 148 19.87 17.63 -4.07
C MET A 148 21.27 17.16 -3.63
N ARG A 149 21.76 17.67 -2.50
CA ARG A 149 23.02 17.26 -1.85
C ARG A 149 22.75 16.40 -0.61
N ASP A 150 23.69 15.53 -0.27
CA ASP A 150 23.59 14.66 0.91
C ASP A 150 23.60 15.45 2.24
N GLY A 151 22.89 14.92 3.24
CA GLY A 151 22.80 15.51 4.58
C GLY A 151 24.12 15.47 5.36
N LEU A 152 24.39 16.52 6.15
CA LEU A 152 25.65 16.69 6.90
C LEU A 152 25.91 15.58 7.95
N LEU A 153 24.86 15.06 8.60
CA LEU A 153 24.97 14.00 9.62
C LEU A 153 25.25 12.63 9.02
N PHE A 154 24.69 12.33 7.84
CA PHE A 154 25.11 11.17 7.07
C PHE A 154 26.59 11.32 6.76
N ARG A 155 27.06 12.49 6.29
CA ARG A 155 28.48 12.69 6.00
C ARG A 155 29.42 12.58 7.22
N ARG A 156 28.91 12.83 8.44
CA ARG A 156 29.67 12.82 9.71
C ARG A 156 29.66 11.45 10.42
N ASN A 157 28.52 10.77 10.44
CA ASN A 157 28.32 9.53 11.18
C ASN A 157 28.29 8.29 10.27
N ASN A 158 28.19 8.46 8.95
CA ASN A 158 28.33 7.33 8.02
C ASN A 158 29.76 6.80 8.17
N PHE A 159 29.89 5.49 8.29
CA PHE A 159 31.16 4.79 8.33
C PHE A 159 31.93 5.12 7.05
N LYS A 160 32.73 6.19 7.08
CA LYS A 160 33.69 6.45 6.02
C LYS A 160 34.73 5.36 6.15
N ALA A 161 34.68 4.42 5.20
CA ALA A 161 35.55 3.26 5.06
C ALA A 161 35.20 2.04 5.93
N ARG A 162 34.64 1.02 5.25
CA ARG A 162 35.14 -0.37 5.25
C ARG A 162 34.89 -1.31 6.44
N THR A 163 34.01 -0.99 7.38
CA THR A 163 33.57 -1.99 8.37
C THR A 163 32.04 -1.99 8.47
N SER A 164 31.41 -3.08 8.02
CA SER A 164 29.98 -3.30 8.24
C SER A 164 29.70 -3.31 9.75
N PRO A 165 28.59 -2.69 10.22
CA PRO A 165 28.23 -2.78 11.63
C PRO A 165 28.09 -4.25 12.02
N PRO A 166 28.53 -4.66 13.23
CA PRO A 166 28.50 -6.06 13.63
C PRO A 166 27.05 -6.52 13.85
N TYR A 167 26.44 -7.07 12.80
CA TYR A 167 25.01 -7.40 12.76
C TYR A 167 24.60 -8.36 13.88
N LEU A 168 25.48 -9.28 14.29
CA LEU A 168 25.21 -10.21 15.39
C LEU A 168 25.10 -9.49 16.75
N LEU A 169 25.99 -8.53 17.02
CA LEU A 169 25.96 -7.73 18.26
C LEU A 169 24.73 -6.81 18.30
N VAL A 170 24.33 -6.28 17.14
CA VAL A 170 23.10 -5.50 16.98
C VAL A 170 21.87 -6.37 17.27
N LEU A 171 21.82 -7.58 16.72
CA LEU A 171 20.72 -8.52 16.96
C LEU A 171 20.64 -8.95 18.42
N LYS A 172 21.78 -9.20 19.08
CA LYS A 172 21.83 -9.56 20.52
C LYS A 172 21.24 -8.46 21.41
N ARG A 173 21.50 -7.19 21.09
CA ARG A 173 21.03 -6.05 21.89
C ARG A 173 19.62 -5.58 21.53
N TYR A 174 19.29 -5.55 20.24
CA TYR A 174 18.05 -4.95 19.73
C TYR A 174 17.06 -5.98 19.16
N GLY A 175 17.35 -7.27 19.24
CA GLY A 175 16.52 -8.34 18.65
C GLY A 175 15.07 -8.32 19.11
N TRP A 176 14.80 -8.01 20.38
CA TRP A 176 13.42 -7.88 20.87
C TRP A 176 12.70 -6.68 20.26
N ARG A 177 13.39 -5.53 20.12
CA ARG A 177 12.83 -4.35 19.44
C ARG A 177 12.57 -4.66 17.97
N LEU A 178 13.49 -5.39 17.32
CA LEU A 178 13.40 -5.78 15.92
C LEU A 178 12.26 -6.76 15.66
N LEU A 179 12.07 -7.74 16.53
CA LEU A 179 10.93 -8.64 16.47
C LEU A 179 9.62 -7.86 16.64
N GLY A 180 9.53 -6.97 17.64
CA GLY A 180 8.36 -6.12 17.85
C GLY A 180 8.03 -5.23 16.64
N THR A 181 9.01 -4.48 16.12
CA THR A 181 8.77 -3.58 14.97
C THR A 181 8.48 -4.35 13.68
N SER A 182 9.15 -5.48 13.44
CA SER A 182 8.91 -6.32 12.26
C SER A 182 7.54 -6.99 12.32
N SER A 183 7.13 -7.52 13.47
CA SER A 183 5.79 -8.12 13.65
C SER A 183 4.69 -7.06 13.53
N ALA A 184 4.90 -5.86 14.07
CA ALA A 184 3.97 -4.76 13.88
C ALA A 184 3.83 -4.43 12.38
N PHE A 185 4.95 -4.34 11.64
CA PHE A 185 4.95 -4.01 10.21
C PHE A 185 4.24 -5.08 9.41
N PHE A 186 4.52 -6.34 9.72
CA PHE A 186 3.86 -7.49 9.12
C PHE A 186 2.35 -7.43 9.31
N VAL A 187 1.86 -7.26 10.54
CA VAL A 187 0.41 -7.25 10.83
C VAL A 187 -0.28 -6.06 10.16
N TYR A 188 0.32 -4.87 10.23
CA TYR A 188 -0.26 -3.69 9.59
C TYR A 188 -0.36 -3.85 8.07
N ASP A 189 0.70 -4.28 7.40
CA ASP A 189 0.70 -4.45 5.95
C ASP A 189 -0.16 -5.63 5.50
N PHE A 190 -0.22 -6.71 6.29
CA PHE A 190 -1.14 -7.84 6.07
C PHE A 190 -2.60 -7.37 6.06
N ILE A 191 -2.95 -6.38 6.87
CA ILE A 191 -4.30 -5.81 6.93
C ILE A 191 -4.50 -4.75 5.85
N ASN A 192 -3.60 -3.77 5.77
CA ASN A 192 -3.81 -2.55 5.02
C ASN A 192 -3.80 -2.77 3.50
N PHE A 193 -2.86 -3.57 2.98
CA PHE A 193 -2.76 -3.80 1.53
C PHE A 193 -3.96 -4.53 0.95
N PRO A 194 -4.39 -5.69 1.52
CA PRO A 194 -5.57 -6.38 1.00
C PRO A 194 -6.83 -5.55 1.18
N ASN A 195 -6.95 -4.83 2.29
CA ASN A 195 -8.08 -3.95 2.51
C ASN A 195 -8.17 -2.84 1.44
N GLY A 196 -7.03 -2.23 1.07
CA GLY A 196 -6.95 -1.27 -0.02
C GLY A 196 -7.36 -1.86 -1.37
N ILE A 197 -6.78 -3.00 -1.75
CA ILE A 197 -7.07 -3.68 -3.03
C ILE A 197 -8.53 -4.14 -3.10
N MET A 198 -9.04 -4.72 -2.02
CA MET A 198 -10.36 -5.34 -2.00
C MET A 198 -11.50 -4.36 -1.80
N SER A 199 -11.23 -3.17 -1.25
CA SER A 199 -12.23 -2.12 -1.12
C SER A 199 -12.94 -1.87 -2.46
N ALA A 200 -12.23 -1.87 -3.59
CA ALA A 200 -12.80 -1.60 -4.91
C ALA A 200 -13.78 -2.70 -5.34
N ALA A 201 -13.43 -3.96 -5.11
CA ALA A 201 -14.30 -5.10 -5.42
C ALA A 201 -15.51 -5.15 -4.47
N ILE A 202 -15.32 -4.86 -3.18
CA ILE A 202 -16.41 -4.80 -2.20
C ILE A 202 -17.41 -3.71 -2.61
N ILE A 203 -16.93 -2.51 -2.93
CA ILE A 203 -17.80 -1.42 -3.40
C ILE A 203 -18.50 -1.81 -4.71
N ASN A 204 -17.79 -2.42 -5.67
CA ASN A 204 -18.41 -2.83 -6.94
C ASN A 204 -19.56 -3.82 -6.75
N ASN A 205 -19.44 -4.76 -5.80
CA ASN A 205 -20.48 -5.72 -5.47
C ASN A 205 -21.69 -5.09 -4.78
N VAL A 206 -21.50 -3.96 -4.10
CA VAL A 206 -22.55 -3.25 -3.36
C VAL A 206 -23.27 -2.22 -4.24
N VAL A 207 -22.60 -1.70 -5.27
CA VAL A 207 -23.17 -0.72 -6.21
C VAL A 207 -24.22 -1.38 -7.14
N PRO A 208 -25.47 -0.88 -7.17
CA PRO A 208 -26.49 -1.37 -8.09
C PRO A 208 -26.04 -1.22 -9.55
N GLY A 209 -26.21 -2.27 -10.35
CA GLY A 209 -25.85 -2.28 -11.77
C GLY A 209 -24.35 -2.40 -12.09
N LYS A 210 -23.48 -2.52 -11.07
CA LYS A 210 -22.03 -2.69 -11.21
C LYS A 210 -21.35 -1.66 -12.12
N ASP A 211 -21.91 -0.45 -12.17
CA ASP A 211 -21.34 0.62 -12.98
C ASP A 211 -19.94 1.00 -12.46
N VAL A 212 -18.97 0.99 -13.39
CA VAL A 212 -17.56 1.25 -13.10
C VAL A 212 -17.37 2.70 -12.64
N ARG A 213 -18.12 3.65 -13.24
CA ARG A 213 -18.02 5.05 -12.87
C ARG A 213 -18.55 5.28 -11.45
N GLN A 214 -19.71 4.74 -11.11
CA GLN A 214 -20.25 4.84 -9.75
C GLN A 214 -19.34 4.16 -8.72
N THR A 215 -18.76 3.00 -9.05
CA THR A 215 -17.76 2.33 -8.18
C THR A 215 -16.55 3.24 -7.93
N ALA A 216 -16.04 3.90 -8.98
CA ALA A 216 -14.91 4.81 -8.89
C ALA A 216 -15.22 6.06 -8.04
N ILE A 217 -16.44 6.58 -8.09
CA ILE A 217 -16.90 7.70 -7.25
C ILE A 217 -16.90 7.30 -5.77
N TRP A 218 -17.49 6.16 -5.43
CA TRP A 218 -17.48 5.67 -4.05
C TRP A 218 -16.08 5.38 -3.53
N GLN A 219 -15.20 4.88 -4.40
CA GLN A 219 -13.79 4.71 -4.08
C GLN A 219 -13.06 6.02 -3.83
N PHE A 220 -13.33 7.04 -4.64
CA PHE A 220 -12.78 8.37 -4.42
C PHE A 220 -13.21 8.94 -3.06
N ILE A 221 -14.48 8.78 -2.68
CA ILE A 221 -15.01 9.21 -1.39
C ILE A 221 -14.33 8.44 -0.24
N LEU A 222 -14.21 7.12 -0.36
CA LEU A 222 -13.52 6.29 0.64
C LEU A 222 -12.07 6.75 0.84
N ALA A 223 -11.34 6.94 -0.27
CA ALA A 223 -9.95 7.39 -0.24
C ALA A 223 -9.81 8.80 0.39
N LEU A 224 -10.76 9.70 0.12
CA LEU A 224 -10.79 11.04 0.72
C LEU A 224 -11.03 10.99 2.23
N LEU A 225 -11.92 10.11 2.69
CA LEU A 225 -12.24 9.94 4.12
C LEU A 225 -11.07 9.36 4.93
N ALA A 226 -10.10 8.70 4.29
CA ALA A 226 -8.90 8.21 4.95
C ALA A 226 -7.86 9.32 5.23
N VAL A 227 -7.86 10.42 4.46
CA VAL A 227 -6.86 11.51 4.52
C VAL A 227 -6.79 12.25 5.87
N PRO A 228 -7.91 12.50 6.57
CA PRO A 228 -7.86 13.11 7.91
C PRO A 228 -7.07 12.28 8.94
N GLY A 229 -7.01 10.95 8.76
CA GLY A 229 -6.37 10.03 9.69
C GLY A 229 -4.91 10.38 9.97
N PRO A 230 -4.02 10.40 8.97
CA PRO A 230 -2.62 10.81 9.14
C PRO A 230 -2.44 12.22 9.72
N ILE A 231 -3.34 13.16 9.43
CA ILE A 231 -3.28 14.53 9.98
C ILE A 231 -3.48 14.48 11.50
N VAL A 232 -4.54 13.81 11.94
CA VAL A 232 -4.81 13.60 13.37
C VAL A 232 -3.70 12.77 14.02
N GLY A 233 -3.21 11.73 13.35
CA GLY A 233 -2.11 10.88 13.81
C GLY A 233 -0.82 11.65 14.01
N SER A 234 -0.49 12.59 13.11
CA SER A 234 0.69 13.46 13.22
C SER A 234 0.62 14.36 14.45
N TRP A 235 -0.57 14.84 14.81
CA TRP A 235 -0.77 15.65 16.01
C TRP A 235 -0.76 14.79 17.28
N LEU A 236 -1.41 13.62 17.24
CA LEU A 236 -1.58 12.74 18.38
C LEU A 236 -0.26 12.06 18.80
N CYS A 237 0.59 11.69 17.85
CA CYS A 237 1.87 11.02 18.11
C CYS A 237 2.84 11.83 18.96
N ASN A 238 2.68 13.16 18.98
CA ASN A 238 3.46 14.05 19.83
C ASN A 238 2.84 14.26 21.22
N ARG A 239 1.49 14.21 21.30
CA ARG A 239 0.74 14.49 22.52
C ARG A 239 0.68 13.30 23.47
N ILE A 240 0.37 12.11 22.98
CA ILE A 240 0.20 10.90 23.81
C ILE A 240 1.34 9.88 23.64
N GLY A 241 2.24 10.10 22.70
CA GLY A 241 3.31 9.17 22.35
C GLY A 241 2.98 8.30 21.14
N ARG A 242 3.99 7.63 20.59
CA ARG A 242 3.90 6.81 19.37
C ARG A 242 3.18 5.51 19.67
N ARG A 243 3.47 4.88 20.81
CA ARG A 243 2.87 3.61 21.20
C ARG A 243 1.37 3.76 21.38
N TRP A 244 0.97 4.74 22.20
CA TRP A 244 -0.43 4.98 22.52
C TRP A 244 -1.24 5.48 21.33
N THR A 245 -0.64 6.26 20.43
CA THR A 245 -1.30 6.66 19.17
C THR A 245 -1.58 5.46 18.28
N GLY A 246 -0.62 4.52 18.18
CA GLY A 246 -0.82 3.26 17.46
C GLY A 246 -1.94 2.41 18.04
N ILE A 247 -1.95 2.23 19.37
CA ILE A 247 -3.01 1.48 20.07
C ILE A 247 -4.37 2.16 19.87
N ALA A 248 -4.46 3.49 19.96
CA ALA A 248 -5.71 4.21 19.75
C ALA A 248 -6.28 4.01 18.34
N GLY A 249 -5.42 4.01 17.31
CA GLY A 249 -5.85 3.69 15.95
C GLY A 249 -6.28 2.24 15.78
N TRP A 250 -5.55 1.28 16.36
CA TRP A 250 -6.00 -0.12 16.37
C TRP A 250 -7.35 -0.29 17.06
N THR A 251 -7.57 0.34 18.21
CA THR A 251 -8.85 0.28 18.92
C THR A 251 -10.00 0.83 18.08
N GLY A 252 -9.81 1.98 17.41
CA GLY A 252 -10.81 2.53 16.49
C GLY A 252 -11.08 1.61 15.30
N TYR A 253 -10.02 1.02 14.74
CA TYR A 253 -10.11 0.05 13.64
C TYR A 253 -10.88 -1.21 14.06
N ILE A 254 -10.60 -1.76 15.25
CA ILE A 254 -11.28 -2.93 15.82
C ILE A 254 -12.77 -2.66 15.99
N ILE A 255 -13.13 -1.55 16.65
CA ILE A 255 -14.53 -1.20 16.93
C ILE A 255 -15.31 -1.05 15.62
N LEU A 256 -14.79 -0.27 14.68
CA LEU A 256 -15.47 -0.02 13.42
C LEU A 256 -15.52 -1.27 12.54
N GLY A 257 -14.45 -2.06 12.48
CA GLY A 257 -14.44 -3.29 11.70
C GLY A 257 -15.43 -4.34 12.21
N PHE A 258 -15.58 -4.50 13.53
CA PHE A 258 -16.63 -5.35 14.10
C PHE A 258 -18.04 -4.81 13.85
N ILE A 259 -18.26 -3.49 13.91
CA ILE A 259 -19.54 -2.87 13.58
C ILE A 259 -19.90 -3.09 12.11
N ILE A 260 -18.95 -2.88 11.19
CA ILE A 260 -19.16 -3.08 9.75
C ILE A 260 -19.42 -4.55 9.46
N GLY A 261 -18.65 -5.47 10.08
CA GLY A 261 -18.88 -6.91 9.94
C GLY A 261 -20.26 -7.35 10.45
N GLY A 262 -20.68 -6.84 11.61
CA GLY A 262 -21.99 -7.15 12.23
C GLY A 262 -23.18 -6.62 11.45
N CYS A 263 -23.07 -5.40 10.92
CA CYS A 263 -24.14 -4.73 10.20
C CYS A 263 -23.98 -4.81 8.67
N TYR A 264 -23.10 -5.69 8.16
CA TYR A 264 -22.68 -5.68 6.76
C TYR A 264 -23.87 -5.74 5.80
N THR A 265 -24.74 -6.75 5.94
CA THR A 265 -25.89 -6.95 5.04
C THR A 265 -26.83 -5.75 5.05
N HIS A 266 -27.20 -5.26 6.23
CA HIS A 266 -28.07 -4.10 6.39
C HIS A 266 -27.46 -2.83 5.78
N LEU A 267 -26.17 -2.59 6.00
CA LEU A 267 -25.44 -1.46 5.45
C LEU A 267 -25.36 -1.52 3.92
N THR A 268 -25.05 -2.68 3.35
CA THR A 268 -24.90 -2.83 1.90
C THR A 268 -26.23 -2.78 1.15
N THR A 269 -27.33 -3.20 1.76
CA THR A 269 -28.65 -3.24 1.10
C THR A 269 -29.41 -1.92 1.23
N HIS A 270 -29.33 -1.26 2.40
CA HIS A 270 -30.17 -0.10 2.69
C HIS A 270 -29.40 1.23 2.80
N ALA A 271 -28.08 1.19 3.03
CA ALA A 271 -27.33 2.39 3.41
C ALA A 271 -25.87 2.38 2.91
N ILE A 272 -25.67 2.28 1.58
CA ILE A 272 -24.33 2.25 0.95
C ILE A 272 -23.48 3.47 1.37
N ALA A 273 -24.09 4.65 1.50
CA ALA A 273 -23.39 5.85 1.97
C ALA A 273 -22.84 5.67 3.40
N ALA A 274 -23.63 5.09 4.30
CA ALA A 274 -23.19 4.82 5.67
C ALA A 274 -22.09 3.75 5.71
N PHE A 275 -22.18 2.72 4.86
CA PHE A 275 -21.12 1.74 4.67
C PHE A 275 -19.79 2.41 4.30
N VAL A 276 -19.80 3.26 3.27
CA VAL A 276 -18.58 3.95 2.80
C VAL A 276 -18.03 4.90 3.86
N VAL A 277 -18.89 5.60 4.61
CA VAL A 277 -18.44 6.49 5.71
C VAL A 277 -17.77 5.71 6.83
N LEU A 278 -18.40 4.62 7.30
CA LEU A 278 -17.83 3.78 8.35
C LEU A 278 -16.52 3.13 7.88
N TYR A 279 -16.48 2.68 6.64
CA TYR A 279 -15.29 2.07 6.06
C TYR A 279 -14.14 3.08 5.88
N GLY A 280 -14.44 4.27 5.37
CA GLY A 280 -13.48 5.38 5.29
C GLY A 280 -12.96 5.79 6.67
N LEU A 281 -13.84 5.83 7.69
CA LEU A 281 -13.44 6.09 9.08
C LEU A 281 -12.55 4.99 9.64
N MET A 282 -12.86 3.71 9.36
CA MET A 282 -12.02 2.58 9.74
C MET A 282 -10.61 2.72 9.15
N GLN A 283 -10.51 3.04 7.86
CA GLN A 283 -9.22 3.33 7.20
C GLN A 283 -8.52 4.54 7.83
N SER A 284 -9.26 5.61 8.13
CA SER A 284 -8.73 6.79 8.80
C SER A 284 -8.09 6.44 10.15
N PHE A 285 -8.72 5.61 10.97
CA PHE A 285 -8.13 5.13 12.23
C PHE A 285 -6.88 4.26 12.02
N GLY A 286 -6.89 3.39 11.01
CA GLY A 286 -5.71 2.60 10.64
C GLY A 286 -4.52 3.47 10.24
N HIS A 287 -4.77 4.51 9.44
CA HIS A 287 -3.74 5.44 8.99
C HIS A 287 -3.31 6.43 10.09
N MET A 288 -4.23 6.81 10.99
CA MET A 288 -3.97 7.66 12.16
C MET A 288 -3.06 6.97 13.19
N GLY A 289 -3.30 5.69 13.48
CA GLY A 289 -2.55 4.95 14.49
C GLY A 289 -1.34 4.25 13.89
N PRO A 290 -1.47 2.97 13.50
CA PRO A 290 -0.33 2.19 13.03
C PRO A 290 0.32 2.79 11.79
N GLY A 291 -0.45 3.28 10.81
CA GLY A 291 0.09 3.91 9.61
C GLY A 291 0.99 5.12 9.88
N ALA A 292 0.68 5.93 10.89
CA ALA A 292 1.49 7.08 11.29
C ALA A 292 2.70 6.67 12.15
N THR A 293 2.51 5.72 13.06
CA THR A 293 3.46 5.48 14.16
C THR A 293 4.48 4.39 13.85
N ILE A 294 4.16 3.46 12.95
CA ILE A 294 4.99 2.27 12.74
C ILE A 294 6.34 2.59 12.11
N GLY A 295 6.33 3.49 11.12
CA GLY A 295 7.53 3.97 10.47
C GLY A 295 8.37 4.79 11.44
N LEU A 296 7.75 5.60 12.28
CA LEU A 296 8.42 6.36 13.34
C LEU A 296 9.14 5.45 14.33
N MET A 297 8.41 4.51 14.92
CA MET A 297 8.99 3.60 15.93
C MET A 297 10.11 2.75 15.35
N SER A 298 9.98 2.31 14.10
CA SER A 298 11.03 1.50 13.43
C SER A 298 12.32 2.26 13.16
N VAL A 299 12.33 3.57 13.36
CA VAL A 299 13.50 4.43 13.19
C VAL A 299 13.97 5.00 14.54
N GLU A 300 13.06 5.41 15.41
CA GLU A 300 13.36 6.00 16.73
C GLU A 300 13.88 4.98 17.74
N LEU A 301 13.58 3.69 17.60
CA LEU A 301 13.99 2.64 18.53
C LEU A 301 15.45 2.16 18.34
N TYR A 302 16.13 2.65 17.30
CA TYR A 302 17.46 2.20 16.90
C TYR A 302 18.47 3.35 16.80
N PRO A 303 19.76 3.07 17.08
CA PRO A 303 20.82 4.04 16.92
C PRO A 303 21.05 4.36 15.44
N THR A 304 21.48 5.59 15.16
CA THR A 304 21.63 6.18 13.83
C THR A 304 22.44 5.30 12.88
N ALA A 305 23.46 4.59 13.39
CA ALA A 305 24.34 3.73 12.60
C ALA A 305 23.66 2.48 12.00
N VAL A 306 22.61 1.95 12.65
CA VAL A 306 21.94 0.69 12.26
C VAL A 306 20.46 0.87 11.94
N ARG A 307 19.95 2.09 12.14
CA ARG A 307 18.58 2.52 11.87
C ARG A 307 18.10 2.18 10.47
N GLY A 308 18.90 2.49 9.44
CA GLY A 308 18.53 2.19 8.05
C GLY A 308 18.34 0.69 7.79
N VAL A 309 19.23 -0.15 8.34
CA VAL A 309 19.13 -1.61 8.22
C VAL A 309 17.94 -2.16 9.02
N SER A 310 17.73 -1.67 10.25
CA SER A 310 16.65 -2.14 11.13
C SER A 310 15.28 -1.78 10.58
N TYR A 311 15.14 -0.57 10.03
CA TYR A 311 13.94 -0.15 9.30
C TYR A 311 13.74 -0.99 8.04
N GLY A 312 14.80 -1.24 7.26
CA GLY A 312 14.74 -2.09 6.06
C GLY A 312 14.30 -3.52 6.34
N VAL A 313 14.80 -4.15 7.41
CA VAL A 313 14.34 -5.47 7.86
C VAL A 313 12.87 -5.43 8.26
N SER A 314 12.47 -4.45 9.08
CA SER A 314 11.07 -4.32 9.53
C SER A 314 10.12 -4.11 8.34
N ALA A 315 10.49 -3.24 7.41
CA ALA A 315 9.74 -2.97 6.19
C ALA A 315 9.68 -4.19 5.25
N ALA A 316 10.73 -5.00 5.17
CA ALA A 316 10.73 -6.25 4.40
C ALA A 316 9.71 -7.26 4.94
N PHE A 317 9.63 -7.42 6.27
CA PHE A 317 8.57 -8.20 6.90
C PHE A 317 7.18 -7.61 6.66
N GLY A 318 7.04 -6.28 6.65
CA GLY A 318 5.82 -5.60 6.23
C GLY A 318 5.37 -6.00 4.83
N LYS A 319 6.26 -5.87 3.83
CA LYS A 319 5.93 -6.26 2.45
C LYS A 319 5.65 -7.76 2.30
N ALA A 320 6.29 -8.62 3.09
CA ALA A 320 5.92 -10.03 3.15
C ALA A 320 4.50 -10.23 3.69
N GLY A 321 4.13 -9.48 4.75
CA GLY A 321 2.76 -9.41 5.27
C GLY A 321 1.75 -8.98 4.20
N ALA A 322 2.05 -7.91 3.44
CA ALA A 322 1.21 -7.45 2.33
C ALA A 322 0.98 -8.53 1.27
N ALA A 323 2.04 -9.24 0.87
CA ALA A 323 1.96 -10.30 -0.12
C ALA A 323 1.11 -11.47 0.37
N ILE A 324 1.36 -11.96 1.60
CA ILE A 324 0.61 -13.08 2.19
C ILE A 324 -0.85 -12.67 2.40
N GLY A 325 -1.10 -11.50 2.99
CA GLY A 325 -2.44 -10.98 3.21
C GLY A 325 -3.23 -10.92 1.91
N THR A 326 -2.62 -10.43 0.82
CA THR A 326 -3.34 -10.27 -0.46
C THR A 326 -3.72 -11.63 -1.06
N GLN A 327 -2.88 -12.65 -0.88
CA GLN A 327 -3.16 -14.00 -1.38
C GLN A 327 -4.20 -14.74 -0.53
N VAL A 328 -4.19 -14.55 0.79
CA VAL A 328 -5.07 -15.25 1.73
C VAL A 328 -6.46 -14.60 1.80
N PHE A 329 -6.58 -13.31 1.50
CA PHE A 329 -7.84 -12.58 1.60
C PHE A 329 -8.94 -13.07 0.66
N THR A 330 -8.61 -13.31 -0.61
CA THR A 330 -9.60 -13.71 -1.63
C THR A 330 -10.25 -15.05 -1.29
N PRO A 331 -9.50 -16.14 -0.98
CA PRO A 331 -10.09 -17.41 -0.58
C PRO A 331 -10.98 -17.32 0.65
N ILE A 332 -10.61 -16.53 1.67
CA ILE A 332 -11.41 -16.37 2.88
C ILE A 332 -12.73 -15.65 2.57
N ARG A 333 -12.67 -14.59 1.77
CA ARG A 333 -13.85 -13.86 1.32
C ARG A 333 -14.82 -14.78 0.57
N ASP A 334 -14.30 -15.63 -0.31
CA ASP A 334 -15.12 -16.48 -1.16
C ASP A 334 -15.72 -17.67 -0.38
N ALA A 335 -14.99 -18.20 0.60
CA ALA A 335 -15.48 -19.29 1.46
C ALA A 335 -16.45 -18.83 2.55
N CYS A 336 -16.19 -17.69 3.19
CA CYS A 336 -16.90 -17.24 4.40
C CYS A 336 -17.74 -15.97 4.18
N GLY A 337 -17.77 -15.44 2.96
CA GLY A 337 -18.50 -14.23 2.59
C GLY A 337 -17.74 -12.92 2.88
N PRO A 338 -18.20 -11.80 2.31
CA PRO A 338 -17.51 -10.51 2.42
C PRO A 338 -17.48 -9.94 3.84
N ALA A 339 -18.49 -10.20 4.68
CA ALA A 339 -18.51 -9.75 6.07
C ALA A 339 -17.39 -10.38 6.91
N SER A 340 -17.00 -11.63 6.60
CA SER A 340 -15.96 -12.35 7.33
C SER A 340 -14.59 -11.68 7.24
N THR A 341 -14.34 -10.97 6.13
CA THR A 341 -13.09 -10.23 5.92
C THR A 341 -12.92 -9.11 6.96
N PHE A 342 -13.99 -8.40 7.30
CA PHE A 342 -13.94 -7.35 8.33
C PHE A 342 -13.70 -7.92 9.72
N TYR A 343 -14.27 -9.08 10.05
CA TYR A 343 -13.98 -9.77 11.30
C TYR A 343 -12.53 -10.25 11.38
N LEU A 344 -11.98 -10.79 10.29
CA LEU A 344 -10.58 -11.20 10.21
C LEU A 344 -9.65 -10.00 10.43
N LEU A 345 -9.87 -8.91 9.69
CA LEU A 345 -9.09 -7.67 9.82
C LEU A 345 -9.14 -7.13 11.25
N SER A 346 -10.33 -7.10 11.86
CA SER A 346 -10.52 -6.65 13.24
C SER A 346 -9.85 -7.56 14.26
N GLY A 347 -9.93 -8.88 14.08
CA GLY A 347 -9.25 -9.85 14.95
C GLY A 347 -7.73 -9.74 14.89
N LEU A 348 -7.16 -9.60 13.69
CA LEU A 348 -5.73 -9.36 13.52
C LEU A 348 -5.29 -7.99 14.07
N SER A 349 -6.17 -7.00 14.03
CA SER A 349 -5.94 -5.69 14.64
C SER A 349 -5.78 -5.76 16.16
N VAL A 350 -6.47 -6.69 16.83
CA VAL A 350 -6.28 -6.96 18.27
C VAL A 350 -4.86 -7.45 18.54
N LEU A 351 -4.34 -8.35 17.70
CA LEU A 351 -2.94 -8.79 17.78
C LEU A 351 -1.98 -7.63 17.54
N GLY A 352 -2.28 -6.77 16.55
CA GLY A 352 -1.54 -5.54 16.29
C GLY A 352 -1.47 -4.62 17.51
N ALA A 353 -2.59 -4.39 18.19
CA ALA A 353 -2.64 -3.61 19.43
C ALA A 353 -1.81 -4.25 20.55
N GLY A 354 -1.87 -5.58 20.69
CA GLY A 354 -1.08 -6.35 21.65
C GLY A 354 0.44 -6.23 21.41
N ILE A 355 0.87 -6.32 20.15
CA ILE A 355 2.28 -6.09 19.77
C ILE A 355 2.70 -4.67 20.14
N TYR A 356 1.89 -3.67 19.79
CA TYR A 356 2.16 -2.27 20.13
C TYR A 356 2.32 -2.07 21.63
N TYR A 357 1.53 -2.74 22.47
CA TYR A 357 1.67 -2.65 23.92
C TYR A 357 3.02 -3.16 24.44
N LEU A 358 3.61 -4.16 23.77
CA LEU A 358 4.93 -4.71 24.11
C LEU A 358 6.10 -3.85 23.61
N LEU A 359 5.86 -2.93 22.65
CA LEU A 359 6.91 -2.03 22.17
C LEU A 359 7.24 -0.94 23.21
N PRO A 360 8.52 -0.54 23.31
CA PRO A 360 8.91 0.64 24.07
C PRO A 360 8.39 1.92 23.40
N GLU A 361 8.12 2.94 24.23
CA GLU A 361 7.67 4.25 23.74
C GLU A 361 8.83 5.01 23.07
N GLY A 362 8.68 5.34 21.78
CA GLY A 362 9.73 6.00 20.98
C GLY A 362 9.88 7.50 21.23
N ARG A 363 8.86 8.17 21.80
CA ARG A 363 8.90 9.62 22.02
C ARG A 363 10.01 10.05 22.98
N ASP A 364 10.17 9.32 24.07
CA ASP A 364 11.01 9.74 25.20
C ASP A 364 12.47 9.28 25.04
N ILE A 365 12.80 8.63 23.92
CA ILE A 365 14.17 8.20 23.61
C ILE A 365 14.97 9.39 23.08
N ASP A 366 16.03 9.73 23.79
CA ASP A 366 17.08 10.60 23.29
C ASP A 366 17.99 9.81 22.34
N LEU A 367 17.93 10.18 21.06
CA LEU A 367 18.67 9.51 19.99
C LEU A 367 20.19 9.69 20.15
N ALA A 368 20.65 10.81 20.71
CA ALA A 368 22.07 11.05 20.93
C ALA A 368 22.61 10.19 22.08
N ALA A 369 21.86 10.11 23.18
CA ALA A 369 22.20 9.23 24.30
C ALA A 369 22.18 7.75 23.90
N GLU A 370 21.20 7.32 23.08
CA GLU A 370 21.15 5.96 22.56
C GLU A 370 22.37 5.66 21.66
N ASP A 371 22.76 6.60 20.78
CA ASP A 371 23.95 6.48 19.94
C ASP A 371 25.24 6.34 20.78
N GLU A 372 25.38 7.09 21.87
CA GLU A 372 26.51 6.97 22.80
C GLU A 372 26.51 5.62 23.53
N SER A 373 25.36 5.22 24.06
CA SER A 373 25.22 3.92 24.73
C SER A 373 25.55 2.74 23.79
N PHE A 374 25.24 2.88 22.51
CA PHE A 374 25.55 1.89 21.49
C PHE A 374 27.06 1.81 21.22
N LYS A 375 27.74 2.96 21.11
CA LYS A 375 29.20 3.01 20.97
C LYS A 375 29.93 2.40 22.17
N ILE A 376 29.45 2.65 23.39
CA ILE A 376 30.01 2.07 24.61
C ILE A 376 29.90 0.54 24.59
N TYR A 377 28.75 0.01 24.19
CA TYR A 377 28.53 -1.44 24.07
C TYR A 377 29.39 -2.10 22.99
N LEU A 378 29.55 -1.44 21.84
CA LEU A 378 30.45 -1.93 20.79
C LEU A 378 31.90 -2.02 21.31
N ARG A 379 32.36 -1.01 22.05
CA ARG A 379 33.69 -1.04 22.69
C ARG A 379 33.82 -2.15 23.73
N SER A 380 32.79 -2.39 24.55
CA SER A 380 32.84 -3.46 25.57
C SER A 380 32.91 -4.86 24.98
N GLU A 381 32.35 -5.07 23.78
CA GLU A 381 32.40 -6.34 23.04
C GLU A 381 33.64 -6.42 22.11
N GLY A 382 34.59 -5.48 22.24
CA GLY A 382 35.87 -5.50 21.52
C GLY A 382 35.86 -4.89 20.12
N PHE A 383 34.79 -4.19 19.73
CA PHE A 383 34.69 -3.52 18.43
C PHE A 383 35.19 -2.06 18.53
N GLU A 384 36.44 -1.81 18.13
CA GLU A 384 36.98 -0.46 18.03
C GLU A 384 36.40 0.28 16.83
N LEU A 385 35.67 1.36 17.10
CA LEU A 385 35.30 2.34 16.09
C LEU A 385 36.51 3.24 15.85
N ASP A 386 37.12 3.16 14.66
CA ASP A 386 38.22 4.04 14.27
C ASP A 386 37.89 5.50 14.61
N LYS A 387 38.84 6.17 15.25
CA LYS A 387 38.69 7.55 15.73
C LYS A 387 38.32 8.45 14.56
N VAL A 388 37.10 8.97 14.57
CA VAL A 388 36.71 10.13 13.75
C VAL A 388 37.66 11.27 14.12
N GLN A 389 38.60 11.59 13.24
CA GLN A 389 39.39 12.83 13.35
C GLN A 389 38.42 14.01 13.40
N GLN A 390 38.58 14.82 14.45
CA GLN A 390 37.72 15.93 14.86
C GLN A 390 37.43 16.94 13.76
#